data_AF-A0A4V1Y4R0-F1
#
_entry.id   AF-A0A4V1Y4R0-F1
#
_cell.length_a   1.000
_cell.length_b   1.000
_cell.length_c   1.000
_cell.angle_alpha   90.00
_cell.angle_beta   90.00
_cell.angle_gamma   90.00
#
_symmetry.space_group_name_H-M   'P 1'
#
loop_
_entity.id
_entity.type
_entity.pdbx_description
1 polymer ?
#
loop_
_entity_poly.entity_id
_entity_poly.type
_entity_poly.pdbx_seq_one_letter_code
_entity_poly.pdbx_strand_id
1 'polypeptide(L)' 'MPRAKKTAEPEENPAETEQVEVKPVERMETFISRTLDGHLFKVTRNIDTGQQTVEPA' A
#
# COMPACT_ATOMS: atom_id res chain seq x y z
N MET A 1 4.85 -60.80 2.38
CA MET A 1 4.92 -59.90 1.20
C MET A 1 5.40 -58.51 1.65
N PRO A 2 6.26 -57.83 0.88
CA PRO A 2 7.04 -56.66 1.32
C PRO A 2 6.24 -55.34 1.32
N ARG A 3 6.59 -54.42 2.23
CA ARG A 3 6.11 -53.03 2.28
C ARG A 3 6.67 -52.23 1.10
N ALA A 4 5.79 -51.64 0.30
CA ALA A 4 6.16 -50.57 -0.63
C ALA A 4 5.92 -49.21 0.04
N LYS A 5 7.02 -48.56 0.45
CA LYS A 5 7.10 -47.11 0.52
C LYS A 5 7.09 -46.56 -0.92
N LYS A 6 6.35 -45.48 -1.17
CA LYS A 6 6.42 -44.50 -2.28
C LYS A 6 5.09 -43.72 -2.23
N THR A 7 4.95 -42.41 -2.36
CA THR A 7 5.86 -41.27 -2.57
C THR A 7 4.99 -40.07 -2.20
N ALA A 8 5.44 -39.19 -1.31
CA ALA A 8 4.82 -37.88 -1.15
C ALA A 8 5.40 -37.01 -2.28
N GLU A 9 4.70 -36.94 -3.41
CA GLU A 9 4.99 -35.99 -4.47
C GLU A 9 4.13 -34.73 -4.24
N PRO A 10 4.74 -33.53 -4.18
CA PRO A 10 4.06 -32.28 -3.88
C PRO A 10 3.55 -31.66 -5.18
N GLU A 11 2.25 -31.76 -5.45
CA GLU A 11 1.63 -30.99 -6.54
C GLU A 11 0.50 -30.11 -5.98
N GLU A 12 0.83 -28.82 -5.98
CA GLU A 12 0.00 -27.62 -6.13
C GLU A 12 -1.34 -27.57 -5.40
N ASN A 13 -1.37 -26.71 -4.36
CA ASN A 13 -2.56 -26.11 -3.76
C ASN A 13 -3.66 -25.83 -4.82
N PRO A 14 -4.77 -26.61 -4.83
CA PRO A 14 -5.81 -26.44 -5.83
C PRO A 14 -6.99 -25.57 -5.37
N ALA A 15 -6.91 -24.84 -4.25
CA ALA A 15 -8.15 -24.38 -3.61
C ALA A 15 -8.12 -23.13 -2.70
N GLU A 16 -7.20 -22.18 -2.85
CA GLU A 16 -7.35 -20.89 -2.14
C GLU A 16 -6.78 -19.74 -2.96
N THR A 17 -7.62 -19.20 -3.84
CA THR A 17 -7.47 -17.80 -4.26
C THR A 17 -7.84 -16.95 -3.06
N GLU A 18 -6.86 -16.75 -2.17
CA GLU A 18 -6.90 -15.67 -1.19
C GLU A 18 -7.14 -14.39 -1.99
N GLN A 19 -8.37 -13.88 -1.96
CA GLN A 19 -8.66 -12.55 -2.47
C GLN A 19 -7.92 -11.59 -1.55
N VAL A 20 -6.69 -11.23 -1.94
CA VAL A 20 -5.94 -10.18 -1.27
C VAL A 20 -6.80 -8.92 -1.38
N GLU A 21 -7.42 -8.53 -0.28
CA GLU A 21 -8.18 -7.31 -0.16
C GLU A 21 -7.20 -6.14 -0.39
N VAL A 22 -7.13 -5.69 -1.65
CA VAL A 22 -6.35 -4.50 -2.01
C VAL A 22 -7.06 -3.31 -1.41
N LYS A 23 -6.68 -2.95 -0.18
CA LYS A 23 -7.13 -1.70 0.42
C LYS A 23 -6.70 -0.56 -0.50
N PRO A 24 -7.60 0.38 -0.84
CA PRO A 24 -7.21 1.55 -1.61
C PRO A 24 -6.14 2.29 -0.80
N VAL A 25 -4.91 2.30 -1.33
CA VAL A 25 -3.83 3.08 -0.76
C VAL A 25 -4.12 4.53 -1.12
N GLU A 26 -4.50 5.33 -0.13
CA GLU A 26 -4.70 6.77 -0.33
C GLU A 26 -3.41 7.39 -0.85
N ARG A 27 -3.49 8.00 -2.03
CA ARG A 27 -2.35 8.66 -2.65
C ARG A 27 -2.21 10.06 -2.06
N MET A 28 -1.08 10.31 -1.40
CA MET A 28 -0.78 11.58 -0.75
C MET A 28 0.44 12.24 -1.41
N GLU A 29 0.35 13.52 -1.74
CA GLU A 29 1.46 14.36 -2.18
C GLU A 29 1.81 15.36 -1.07
N THR A 30 3.11 15.65 -0.89
CA THR A 30 3.57 16.64 0.08
C THR A 30 4.57 17.57 -0.58
N PHE A 31 4.37 18.87 -0.44
CA PHE A 31 5.25 19.89 -0.98
C PHE A 31 5.43 21.07 -0.01
N ILE A 32 6.55 21.77 -0.13
CA ILE A 32 6.83 22.97 0.67
C ILE A 32 6.45 24.20 -0.15
N SER A 33 5.60 25.05 0.42
CA SER A 33 5.20 26.33 -0.14
C SER A 33 5.85 27.47 0.64
N ARG A 34 6.28 28.52 -0.07
CA ARG A 34 6.84 29.74 0.52
C ARG A 34 5.92 30.91 0.22
N THR A 35 5.55 31.65 1.25
CA THR A 35 4.80 32.91 1.11
C THR A 35 5.70 34.07 0.69
N LEU A 36 5.10 35.15 0.20
CA LEU A 36 5.83 36.38 -0.18
C LEU A 36 6.63 36.97 1.00
N ASP A 37 6.09 36.86 2.22
CA ASP A 37 6.74 37.30 3.46
C ASP A 37 7.84 36.34 3.94
N GLY A 38 8.06 35.22 3.22
CA GLY A 38 9.14 34.27 3.49
C GLY A 38 8.78 33.12 4.44
N HIS A 39 7.57 33.07 4.98
CA HIS A 39 7.11 31.95 5.80
C HIS A 39 6.98 30.68 4.95
N LEU A 40 7.43 29.55 5.50
CA LEU A 40 7.37 28.23 4.89
C LEU A 40 6.20 27.44 5.48
N PHE A 41 5.49 26.75 4.60
CA PHE A 41 4.40 25.86 4.96
C PHE A 41 4.58 24.53 4.26
N LYS A 42 4.31 23.46 5.00
CA LYS A 42 4.18 22.12 4.45
C LYS A 42 2.72 21.92 4.03
N VAL A 43 2.50 21.64 2.77
CA VAL A 43 1.18 21.33 2.21
C VAL A 43 1.14 19.84 1.89
N THR A 44 0.21 19.13 2.50
CA THR A 44 -0.07 17.73 2.22
C THR A 44 -1.43 17.65 1.53
N ARG A 45 -1.49 17.00 0.37
CA ARG A 45 -2.70 16.84 -0.44
C ARG A 45 -3.00 15.37 -0.65
N ASN A 46 -4.22 14.96 -0.33
CA ASN A 46 -4.78 13.69 -0.77
C ASN A 46 -5.20 13.85 -2.25
N ILE A 47 -4.61 13.05 -3.13
CA ILE A 47 -4.85 13.08 -4.58
C ILE A 47 -6.24 12.53 -4.90
N ASP A 48 -6.69 11.51 -4.15
CA ASP A 48 -7.93 10.80 -4.42
C ASP A 48 -9.16 11.58 -3.93
N THR A 49 -9.05 12.23 -2.77
CA THR A 49 -10.16 13.01 -2.17
C THR A 49 -10.05 14.52 -2.42
N GLY A 50 -8.89 15.00 -2.88
CA GLY A 50 -8.61 16.42 -3.02
C GLY A 50 -8.43 17.17 -1.69
N GLN A 51 -8.57 16.50 -0.55
CA GLN A 51 -8.38 17.13 0.76
C GLN A 51 -6.95 17.61 0.93
N GLN A 52 -6.79 18.76 1.59
CA GLN A 52 -5.49 19.39 1.82
C GLN A 52 -5.34 19.78 3.29
N THR A 53 -4.15 19.55 3.82
CA THR A 53 -3.70 20.02 5.14
C THR A 53 -2.47 20.89 4.97
N VAL A 54 -2.44 21.99 5.71
CA VAL A 54 -1.35 22.96 5.70
C VAL A 54 -0.82 23.07 7.12
N GLU A 55 0.48 22.80 7.29
CA GLU A 55 1.18 22.90 8.56
C GLU A 55 2.34 23.90 8.42
N PRO A 56 2.68 24.67 9.47
CA PRO A 56 3.93 25.43 9.50
C PRO A 56 5.11 24.46 9.33
N ALA A 57 6.06 24.81 8.46
CA ALA A 57 7.26 24.00 8.23
C ALA A 57 8.36 24.31 9.27
#